data_AF-A0A7F8Q0Y3-F1
#
_entry.id   AF-A0A7F8Q0Y3-F1
#
_cell.length_a   1.000
_cell.length_b   1.000
_cell.length_c   1.000
_cell.angle_alpha   90.00
_cell.angle_beta   90.00
_cell.angle_gamma   90.00
#
_symmetry.space_group_name_H-M   'P 1'
#
loop_
_entity.id
_entity.type
_entity.pdbx_description
1 polymer ?
#
loop_
_entity_poly.entity_id
_entity_poly.type
_entity_poly.pdbx_seq_one_letter_code
_entity_poly.pdbx_strand_id
1 'polypeptide(L)'
;MGIGLNEVLIFIKLNINQHHDITLDGKIFCRRTACDCRNPSVDLFCCPECDTRVTSQCLDQNGHKLYRSGDNWTHSCQQCWCLEGEVDCWPLPCPNLSCEYTAILEGECCPRCVSDPCLADNIAYDIRKTCLDSYGISRLSGSVWTMAGSPCTTCKCKNGRVCCSVDLECLHNN
;
A
#
# COMPACT_ATOMS: atom_id res chain seq x y z
N MET A 1 11.59 -18.80 4.15
CA MET A 1 10.52 -17.84 3.76
C MET A 1 9.32 -18.19 4.63
N GLY A 2 9.29 -17.63 5.83
CA GLY A 2 8.30 -17.97 6.85
C GLY A 2 7.07 -17.11 6.64
N ILE A 3 5.94 -17.75 6.37
CA ILE A 3 4.62 -17.10 6.35
C ILE A 3 4.35 -16.72 7.81
N GLY A 4 4.23 -15.42 8.10
CA GLY A 4 4.01 -14.97 9.49
C GLY A 4 2.70 -15.53 10.04
N LEU A 5 2.64 -15.88 11.34
CA LEU A 5 1.42 -16.40 11.98
C LEU A 5 0.18 -15.49 11.76
N ASN A 6 0.40 -14.17 11.60
CA ASN A 6 -0.65 -13.21 11.25
C ASN A 6 -1.09 -13.30 9.78
N GLU A 7 -0.17 -13.58 8.85
CA GLU A 7 -0.53 -13.83 7.44
C GLU A 7 -1.34 -15.11 7.30
N VAL A 8 -0.99 -16.15 8.06
CA VAL A 8 -1.76 -17.41 8.11
C VAL A 8 -3.17 -17.16 8.66
N LEU A 9 -3.34 -16.31 9.67
CA LEU A 9 -4.66 -15.96 10.21
C LEU A 9 -5.52 -15.17 9.21
N ILE A 10 -4.89 -14.28 8.43
CA ILE A 10 -5.54 -13.53 7.33
C ILE A 10 -5.97 -14.49 6.21
N PHE A 11 -5.10 -15.43 5.81
CA PHE A 11 -5.48 -16.48 4.85
C PHE A 11 -6.61 -17.36 5.39
N ILE A 12 -6.61 -17.71 6.68
CA ILE A 12 -7.69 -18.50 7.28
C ILE A 12 -9.00 -17.67 7.28
N LYS A 13 -9.00 -16.43 7.78
CA LYS A 13 -10.21 -15.56 7.78
C LYS A 13 -10.75 -15.25 6.38
N LEU A 14 -9.88 -15.12 5.38
CA LEU A 14 -10.27 -14.96 3.97
C LEU A 14 -10.78 -16.27 3.32
N ASN A 15 -10.26 -17.43 3.75
CA ASN A 15 -10.62 -18.75 3.24
C ASN A 15 -11.81 -19.40 3.98
N ILE A 16 -12.29 -18.86 5.11
CA ILE A 16 -13.54 -19.32 5.76
C ILE A 16 -14.76 -19.17 4.81
N ASN A 17 -14.66 -18.32 3.79
CA ASN A 17 -15.71 -18.08 2.78
C ASN A 17 -15.59 -18.97 1.52
N GLN A 18 -15.01 -20.17 1.63
CA GLN A 18 -14.81 -21.05 0.48
C GLN A 18 -15.55 -22.38 0.63
N HIS A 19 -16.51 -22.61 -0.26
CA HIS A 19 -17.04 -23.94 -0.51
C HIS A 19 -15.93 -24.84 -1.08
N HIS A 20 -15.70 -25.99 -0.44
CA HIS A 20 -14.90 -27.07 -1.00
C HIS A 20 -15.69 -27.72 -2.13
N ASP A 21 -15.27 -27.57 -3.38
CA ASP A 21 -16.00 -28.19 -4.50
C ASP A 21 -15.14 -29.13 -5.36
N ILE A 22 -13.83 -29.24 -5.15
CA ILE A 22 -12.99 -30.08 -6.03
C ILE A 22 -11.88 -30.79 -5.25
N THR A 23 -11.93 -32.12 -5.24
CA THR A 23 -10.79 -32.97 -4.86
C THR A 23 -10.11 -33.47 -6.14
N LEU A 24 -8.88 -33.02 -6.38
CA LEU A 24 -8.00 -33.57 -7.44
C LEU A 24 -6.76 -34.11 -6.73
N ASP A 25 -6.47 -35.41 -6.91
CA ASP A 25 -5.31 -36.09 -6.31
C ASP A 25 -5.17 -35.91 -4.78
N GLY A 26 -6.30 -35.95 -4.05
CA GLY A 26 -6.31 -35.78 -2.59
C GLY A 26 -6.04 -34.37 -2.09
N LYS A 27 -5.92 -33.38 -2.99
CA LYS A 27 -5.85 -31.96 -2.64
C LYS A 27 -7.24 -31.33 -2.76
N ILE A 28 -7.65 -30.67 -1.68
CA ILE A 28 -8.86 -29.89 -1.61
C ILE A 28 -8.58 -28.55 -2.28
N PHE A 29 -9.30 -28.25 -3.36
CA PHE A 29 -9.30 -26.94 -4.00
C PHE A 29 -10.58 -26.20 -3.64
N CYS A 30 -10.40 -25.03 -3.06
CA CYS A 30 -11.46 -24.17 -2.61
C CYS A 30 -11.72 -23.10 -3.68
N ARG A 31 -12.94 -23.05 -4.23
CA ARG A 31 -13.33 -22.03 -5.20
C ARG A 31 -14.34 -21.11 -4.52
N ARG A 32 -14.16 -19.79 -4.66
CA ARG A 32 -15.15 -18.83 -4.20
C ARG A 32 -16.41 -18.96 -5.05
N THR A 33 -17.46 -19.55 -4.50
CA THR A 33 -18.80 -19.53 -5.08
C THR A 33 -19.50 -18.26 -4.61
N ALA A 34 -20.11 -17.51 -5.52
CA ALA A 34 -20.83 -16.31 -5.15
C ALA A 34 -22.06 -16.68 -4.29
N CYS A 35 -22.23 -16.01 -3.16
CA CYS A 35 -23.36 -16.25 -2.27
C CYS A 35 -24.67 -15.73 -2.91
N ASP A 36 -25.73 -16.55 -2.86
CA ASP A 36 -27.08 -16.14 -3.26
C ASP A 36 -27.89 -15.70 -2.04
N CYS A 37 -27.79 -14.42 -1.67
CA CYS A 37 -28.50 -13.86 -0.51
C CYS A 37 -30.03 -13.76 -0.69
N ARG A 38 -30.58 -14.20 -1.83
CA ARG A 38 -32.04 -14.35 -2.00
C ARG A 38 -32.54 -15.64 -1.37
N ASN A 39 -31.66 -16.62 -1.17
CA ASN A 39 -31.98 -17.90 -0.56
C ASN A 39 -32.06 -17.74 0.97
N PRO A 40 -33.23 -17.95 1.61
CA PRO A 40 -33.37 -17.87 3.06
C PRO A 40 -32.59 -18.95 3.83
N SER A 41 -32.15 -20.01 3.14
CA SER A 41 -31.36 -21.12 3.71
C SER A 41 -29.86 -20.96 3.48
N VAL A 42 -29.40 -19.76 3.09
CA VAL A 42 -27.98 -19.47 2.98
C VAL A 42 -27.29 -19.62 4.34
N ASP A 43 -26.16 -20.32 4.36
CA ASP A 43 -25.37 -20.48 5.57
C ASP A 43 -24.61 -19.17 5.85
N LEU A 44 -25.02 -18.44 6.89
CA LEU A 44 -24.41 -17.17 7.28
C LEU A 44 -22.97 -17.35 7.81
N PHE A 45 -22.57 -18.56 8.20
CA PHE A 45 -21.17 -18.85 8.54
C PHE A 45 -20.28 -18.91 7.30
N CYS A 46 -20.83 -19.37 6.17
CA CYS A 46 -20.13 -19.43 4.88
C CYS A 46 -20.31 -18.16 4.04
N CYS A 47 -21.39 -17.41 4.27
CA CYS A 47 -21.79 -16.21 3.54
C CYS A 47 -22.16 -15.06 4.51
N PRO A 48 -21.18 -14.55 5.27
CA PRO A 48 -21.40 -13.47 6.23
C PRO A 48 -21.96 -12.18 5.56
N GLU A 49 -21.69 -11.95 4.28
CA GLU A 49 -22.21 -10.81 3.50
C GLU A 49 -23.73 -10.80 3.33
N CYS A 50 -24.37 -11.96 3.48
CA CYS A 50 -25.82 -12.08 3.46
C CYS A 50 -26.46 -11.73 4.81
N ASP A 51 -25.68 -11.52 5.88
CA ASP A 51 -26.20 -11.13 7.18
C ASP A 51 -26.61 -9.65 7.19
N THR A 52 -27.92 -9.40 7.24
CA THR A 52 -28.49 -8.05 7.29
C THR A 52 -28.73 -7.55 8.71
N ARG A 53 -28.40 -8.32 9.75
CA ARG A 53 -28.62 -7.92 11.15
C ARG A 53 -27.74 -6.72 11.50
N VAL A 54 -28.32 -5.75 12.20
CA VAL A 54 -27.60 -4.54 12.65
C VAL A 54 -26.45 -4.90 13.59
N THR A 55 -26.59 -5.95 14.39
CA THR A 55 -25.54 -6.46 15.29
C THR A 55 -24.31 -6.96 14.54
N SER A 56 -24.46 -7.34 13.27
CA SER A 56 -23.38 -7.86 12.43
C SER A 56 -22.76 -6.79 11.53
N GLN A 57 -23.23 -5.54 11.64
CA GLN A 57 -22.72 -4.40 10.88
C GLN A 57 -21.64 -3.68 11.68
N CYS A 58 -20.64 -3.17 10.98
CA CYS A 58 -19.53 -2.45 11.57
C CYS A 58 -19.55 -0.98 11.19
N LEU A 59 -19.09 -0.13 12.10
CA LEU A 59 -18.86 1.28 11.83
C LEU A 59 -17.42 1.48 11.36
N ASP A 60 -17.21 2.35 10.37
CA ASP A 60 -15.87 2.74 9.95
C ASP A 60 -15.11 3.49 11.05
N GLN A 61 -13.79 3.67 10.88
CA GLN A 61 -12.93 4.30 11.89
C GLN A 61 -13.35 5.74 12.22
N ASN A 62 -14.01 6.39 11.27
CA ASN A 62 -14.48 7.77 11.40
C ASN A 62 -15.90 7.87 11.98
N GLY A 63 -16.60 6.75 12.12
CA GLY A 63 -17.96 6.70 12.61
C GLY A 63 -19.06 7.13 11.63
N HIS A 64 -18.71 7.30 10.35
CA HIS A 64 -19.56 7.91 9.33
C HIS A 64 -20.20 6.90 8.39
N LYS A 65 -19.64 5.70 8.26
CA LYS A 65 -20.12 4.69 7.31
C LYS A 65 -20.35 3.35 7.99
N LEU A 66 -21.49 2.75 7.68
CA LEU A 66 -21.85 1.38 8.07
C LEU A 66 -21.42 0.41 6.98
N TYR A 67 -20.71 -0.63 7.40
CA TYR A 67 -20.27 -1.77 6.59
C TYR A 67 -21.00 -3.03 7.05
N ARG A 68 -21.33 -3.91 6.10
CA ARG A 68 -21.93 -5.22 6.40
C ARG A 68 -20.85 -6.22 6.80
N SER A 69 -21.22 -7.26 7.53
CA SER A 69 -20.34 -8.40 7.75
C SER A 69 -19.84 -8.93 6.40
N GLY A 70 -18.56 -9.24 6.27
CA GLY A 70 -17.91 -9.61 5.00
C GLY A 70 -17.40 -8.45 4.14
N ASP A 71 -17.79 -7.20 4.43
CA ASP A 71 -17.26 -6.03 3.71
C ASP A 71 -15.80 -5.75 4.10
N ASN A 72 -15.07 -5.15 3.17
CA ASN A 72 -13.72 -4.67 3.41
C ASN A 72 -13.52 -3.26 2.84
N TRP A 73 -12.64 -2.49 3.47
CA TRP A 73 -12.30 -1.14 3.03
C TRP A 73 -10.86 -0.80 3.40
N THR A 74 -10.32 0.21 2.72
CA THR A 74 -9.00 0.76 3.04
C THR A 74 -9.19 2.07 3.81
N HIS A 75 -8.51 2.20 4.94
CA HIS A 75 -8.50 3.41 5.74
C HIS A 75 -7.07 3.70 6.19
N SER A 76 -6.52 4.87 5.87
CA SER A 76 -5.20 5.31 6.33
C SER A 76 -4.09 4.26 6.11
N CYS A 77 -4.06 3.67 4.90
CA CYS A 77 -3.12 2.60 4.52
C CYS A 77 -3.21 1.30 5.34
N GLN A 78 -4.35 1.09 5.97
CA GLN A 78 -4.75 -0.17 6.57
C GLN A 78 -5.89 -0.78 5.77
N GLN A 79 -5.84 -2.09 5.60
CA GLN A 79 -6.95 -2.86 5.08
C GLN A 79 -7.79 -3.34 6.27
N CYS A 80 -9.08 -3.01 6.25
CA CYS A 80 -10.02 -3.29 7.32
C CYS A 80 -11.16 -4.15 6.82
N TRP A 81 -11.63 -5.04 7.69
CA TRP A 81 -12.67 -6.02 7.41
C TRP A 81 -13.70 -5.99 8.52
N CYS A 82 -14.97 -6.06 8.13
CA CYS A 82 -16.08 -6.21 9.05
C CYS A 82 -16.47 -7.68 9.12
N LEU A 83 -16.52 -8.25 10.32
CA LEU A 83 -16.99 -9.61 10.55
C LEU A 83 -17.87 -9.62 11.79
N GLU A 84 -19.16 -9.93 11.61
CA GLU A 84 -20.13 -10.10 12.70
C GLU A 84 -20.17 -8.93 13.71
N GLY A 85 -19.96 -7.70 13.22
CA GLY A 85 -19.97 -6.49 14.05
C GLY A 85 -18.60 -6.07 14.60
N GLU A 86 -17.54 -6.87 14.35
CA GLU A 86 -16.17 -6.55 14.73
C GLU A 86 -15.36 -6.03 13.53
N VAL A 87 -14.51 -5.03 13.78
CA VAL A 87 -13.60 -4.46 12.78
C VAL A 87 -12.19 -4.95 13.05
N ASP A 88 -11.63 -5.68 12.08
CA ASP A 88 -10.23 -6.08 12.07
C ASP A 88 -9.47 -5.29 11.01
N CYS A 89 -8.43 -4.56 11.42
CA CYS A 89 -7.57 -3.78 10.53
C CYS A 89 -6.13 -4.28 10.58
N TRP A 90 -5.47 -4.32 9.41
CA TRP A 90 -4.05 -4.63 9.29
C TRP A 90 -3.34 -3.72 8.29
N PRO A 91 -2.01 -3.56 8.37
CA PRO A 91 -1.25 -2.80 7.39
C PRO A 91 -1.49 -3.34 5.97
N LEU A 92 -1.79 -2.45 5.03
CA LEU A 92 -1.99 -2.84 3.63
C LEU A 92 -0.70 -3.48 3.07
N PRO A 93 -0.75 -4.74 2.60
CA PRO A 93 0.42 -5.36 1.99
C PRO A 93 0.68 -4.73 0.62
N CYS A 94 1.83 -4.07 0.48
CA CYS A 94 2.24 -3.51 -0.81
C CYS A 94 3.01 -4.55 -1.65
N PRO A 95 2.90 -4.48 -2.99
CA PRO A 95 3.65 -5.38 -3.86
C PRO A 95 5.16 -5.15 -3.70
N ASN A 96 5.92 -6.25 -3.68
CA ASN A 96 7.38 -6.17 -3.77
C ASN A 96 7.76 -5.72 -5.18
N LEU A 97 8.37 -4.54 -5.29
CA LEU A 97 8.84 -3.99 -6.54
C LEU A 97 10.35 -4.22 -6.70
N SER A 98 10.78 -4.62 -7.88
CA SER A 98 12.20 -4.86 -8.22
C SER A 98 12.81 -3.77 -9.10
N CYS A 99 12.22 -2.57 -9.13
CA CYS A 99 12.69 -1.44 -9.93
C CYS A 99 13.67 -0.56 -9.16
N GLU A 100 14.49 0.20 -9.90
CA GLU A 100 15.56 1.03 -9.34
C GLU A 100 15.03 2.28 -8.62
N TYR A 101 13.88 2.80 -9.06
CA TYR A 101 13.26 4.02 -8.56
C TYR A 101 11.81 3.77 -8.19
N THR A 102 11.44 4.14 -6.96
CA THR A 102 10.06 4.07 -6.49
C THR A 102 9.59 5.39 -5.88
N ALA A 103 8.31 5.68 -6.07
CA ALA A 103 7.63 6.83 -5.49
C ALA A 103 6.26 6.43 -4.96
N ILE A 104 5.80 7.08 -3.91
CA ILE A 104 4.43 6.97 -3.40
C ILE A 104 3.70 8.22 -3.88
N LEU A 105 2.67 8.04 -4.72
CA LEU A 105 1.88 9.16 -5.20
C LEU A 105 0.99 9.72 -4.08
N GLU A 106 0.66 11.00 -4.15
CA GLU A 106 -0.26 11.62 -3.20
C GLU A 106 -1.61 10.86 -3.18
N GLY A 107 -2.02 10.45 -1.97
CA GLY A 107 -3.24 9.67 -1.77
C GLY A 107 -3.10 8.17 -2.03
N GLU A 108 -1.95 7.68 -2.51
CA GLU A 108 -1.67 6.24 -2.61
C GLU A 108 -0.89 5.75 -1.38
N CYS A 109 -1.11 4.49 -1.02
CA CYS A 109 -0.44 3.84 0.11
C CYS A 109 0.75 2.98 -0.30
N CYS A 110 0.82 2.60 -1.57
CA CYS A 110 1.85 1.70 -2.07
C CYS A 110 2.77 2.40 -3.06
N PRO A 111 4.07 2.09 -2.99
CA PRO A 111 5.02 2.63 -3.95
C PRO A 111 4.72 2.10 -5.35
N ARG A 112 5.10 2.88 -6.36
CA ARG A 112 5.11 2.50 -7.77
C ARG A 112 6.46 2.76 -8.39
N CYS A 113 6.77 2.01 -9.45
CA CYS A 113 7.97 2.24 -10.22
C CYS A 113 7.83 3.52 -11.02
N VAL A 114 8.85 4.39 -10.92
CA VAL A 114 8.94 5.62 -11.70
C VAL A 114 10.15 5.56 -12.61
N SER A 115 10.07 6.24 -13.75
CA SER A 115 11.19 6.32 -14.69
C SER A 115 12.11 7.50 -14.40
N ASP A 116 11.59 8.57 -13.79
CA ASP A 116 12.38 9.76 -13.45
C ASP A 116 12.94 9.65 -12.03
N PRO A 117 14.28 9.66 -11.85
CA PRO A 117 14.91 9.70 -10.54
C PRO A 117 14.44 10.88 -9.68
N CYS A 118 14.11 12.02 -10.27
CA CYS A 118 13.72 13.20 -9.52
C CYS A 118 12.37 13.04 -8.83
N LEU A 119 11.47 12.24 -9.40
CA LEU A 119 10.18 11.91 -8.81
C LEU A 119 10.27 10.78 -7.77
N ALA A 120 11.40 10.08 -7.68
CA ALA A 120 11.55 8.94 -6.79
C ALA A 120 11.74 9.35 -5.31
N ASP A 121 10.94 8.79 -4.42
CA ASP A 121 11.12 8.91 -2.97
C ASP A 121 12.22 7.99 -2.47
N ASN A 122 12.25 6.77 -3.01
CA ASN A 122 13.25 5.76 -2.69
C ASN A 122 14.03 5.34 -3.95
N ILE A 123 15.35 5.30 -3.80
CA ILE A 123 16.29 5.07 -4.89
C ILE A 123 17.52 4.33 -4.34
N ALA A 124 17.98 3.33 -5.08
CA ALA A 124 19.25 2.68 -4.81
C ALA A 124 20.39 3.50 -5.43
N TYR A 125 21.21 4.16 -4.60
CA TYR A 125 22.31 4.99 -5.10
C TYR A 125 23.48 4.15 -5.62
N ASP A 126 23.89 4.38 -6.86
CA ASP A 126 25.09 3.79 -7.45
C ASP A 126 26.27 4.77 -7.34
N ILE A 127 27.29 4.38 -6.57
CA ILE A 127 28.52 5.16 -6.37
C ILE A 127 29.30 5.43 -7.67
N ARG A 128 29.09 4.62 -8.72
CA ARG A 128 29.73 4.79 -10.02
C ARG A 128 29.09 5.91 -10.83
N LYS A 129 27.88 6.34 -10.46
CA LYS A 129 27.17 7.44 -11.08
C LYS A 129 27.47 8.72 -10.32
N THR A 130 27.90 9.75 -11.04
CA THR A 130 28.16 11.08 -10.50
C THR A 130 27.34 12.13 -11.23
N CYS A 131 27.05 13.23 -10.55
CA CYS A 131 26.43 14.41 -11.12
C CYS A 131 27.43 15.56 -11.14
N LEU A 132 27.32 16.42 -12.14
CA LEU A 132 28.07 17.67 -12.20
C LEU A 132 27.21 18.80 -11.62
N ASP A 133 27.72 19.55 -10.66
CA ASP A 133 27.04 20.77 -10.20
C ASP A 133 27.27 21.96 -11.15
N SER A 134 26.64 23.10 -10.85
CA SER A 134 26.74 24.33 -11.65
C SER A 134 28.17 24.90 -11.72
N TYR A 135 29.09 24.46 -10.86
CA TYR A 135 30.48 24.87 -10.83
C TYR A 135 31.43 23.87 -11.49
N GLY A 136 30.91 22.79 -12.07
CA GLY A 136 31.73 21.74 -12.64
C GLY A 136 32.32 20.78 -11.62
N ILE A 137 31.84 20.78 -10.37
CA ILE A 137 32.29 19.82 -9.35
C ILE A 137 31.51 18.52 -9.51
N SER A 138 32.24 17.41 -9.62
CA SER A 138 31.65 16.07 -9.67
C SER A 138 31.25 15.61 -8.27
N ARG A 139 29.97 15.31 -8.09
CA ARG A 139 29.37 14.86 -6.84
C ARG A 139 28.85 13.43 -6.96
N LEU A 140 29.05 12.64 -5.90
CA LEU A 140 28.61 11.25 -5.85
C LEU A 140 27.08 11.15 -5.75
N SER A 141 26.51 10.08 -6.28
CA SER A 141 25.08 9.78 -6.09
C SER A 141 24.72 9.71 -4.60
N GLY A 142 23.65 10.42 -4.23
CA GLY A 142 23.22 10.61 -2.84
C GLY A 142 23.66 11.95 -2.23
N SER A 143 24.64 12.65 -2.82
CA SER A 143 25.09 13.94 -2.29
C SER A 143 23.98 14.99 -2.38
N VAL A 144 23.88 15.85 -1.36
CA VAL A 144 22.97 16.99 -1.29
C VAL A 144 23.79 18.28 -1.15
N TRP A 145 23.41 19.33 -1.86
CA TRP A 145 24.06 20.64 -1.78
C TRP A 145 23.07 21.77 -2.04
N THR A 146 23.35 22.95 -1.49
CA THR A 146 22.62 24.17 -1.81
C THR A 146 23.14 24.79 -3.11
N MET A 147 22.22 25.29 -3.93
CA MET A 147 22.57 25.94 -5.18
C MET A 147 23.14 27.33 -4.88
N ALA A 148 24.28 27.66 -5.45
CA ALA A 148 24.86 28.97 -5.21
C ALA A 148 24.13 30.06 -6.02
N GLY A 149 23.96 31.23 -5.40
CA GLY A 149 23.08 32.27 -5.92
C GLY A 149 21.60 32.03 -5.59
N SER A 150 21.23 30.83 -5.10
CA SER A 150 19.88 30.53 -4.61
C SER A 150 19.97 29.73 -3.30
N PRO A 151 20.18 30.40 -2.15
CA PRO A 151 20.36 29.72 -0.87
C PRO A 151 19.15 28.87 -0.45
N CYS A 152 17.97 29.15 -1.02
CA CYS A 152 16.73 28.42 -0.80
C CYS A 152 16.55 27.22 -1.73
N THR A 153 17.46 26.99 -2.68
CA THR A 153 17.40 25.84 -3.58
C THR A 153 18.36 24.76 -3.10
N THR A 154 17.82 23.56 -2.84
CA THR A 154 18.61 22.39 -2.47
C THR A 154 18.56 21.36 -3.58
N CYS A 155 19.73 20.91 -4.03
CA CYS A 155 19.90 19.93 -5.09
C CYS A 155 20.43 18.62 -4.53
N LYS A 156 20.00 17.50 -5.13
CA LYS A 156 20.43 16.14 -4.80
C LYS A 156 20.84 15.41 -6.07
N CYS A 157 21.96 14.69 -6.01
CA CYS A 157 22.39 13.81 -7.09
C CYS A 157 21.70 12.45 -6.96
N LYS A 158 20.92 12.06 -7.97
CA LYS A 158 20.22 10.79 -8.06
C LYS A 158 20.66 10.03 -9.32
N ASN A 159 21.62 9.11 -9.16
CA ASN A 159 22.18 8.23 -10.21
C ASN A 159 22.56 8.93 -11.51
N GLY A 160 23.22 10.09 -11.39
CA GLY A 160 23.69 10.89 -12.53
C GLY A 160 22.74 12.00 -12.98
N ARG A 161 21.57 12.13 -12.34
CA ARG A 161 20.63 13.23 -12.55
C ARG A 161 20.63 14.18 -11.34
N VAL A 162 20.75 15.49 -11.60
CA VAL A 162 20.62 16.53 -10.56
C VAL A 162 19.14 16.86 -10.39
N CYS A 163 18.62 16.69 -9.17
CA CYS A 163 17.23 16.96 -8.83
C CYS A 163 17.20 18.05 -7.76
N CYS A 164 16.66 19.22 -8.08
CA CYS A 164 16.62 20.37 -7.17
C CYS A 164 15.19 20.69 -6.75
N SER A 165 15.04 21.09 -5.49
CA SER A 165 13.80 21.59 -4.90
C SER A 165 14.04 22.96 -4.28
N VAL A 166 13.06 23.84 -4.39
CA VAL A 166 13.11 25.20 -3.84
C VAL A 166 12.26 25.25 -2.57
N ASP A 167 12.83 25.75 -1.49
CA ASP A 167 12.12 26.06 -0.27
C ASP A 167 11.46 27.45 -0.40
N LEU A 168 10.13 27.46 -0.46
CA LEU A 168 9.34 28.69 -0.60
C LEU A 168 9.28 29.51 0.69
N GLU A 169 9.40 28.88 1.87
CA GLU A 169 9.44 29.61 3.14
C GLU A 169 10.75 30.36 3.30
N CYS A 170 11.85 29.75 2.86
CA CYS A 170 13.15 30.42 2.78
C CYS A 170 13.11 31.65 1.86
N LEU A 171 12.43 31.58 0.72
CA LEU A 171 12.32 32.71 -0.22
C LEU A 171 11.49 33.88 0.34
N HIS A 172 10.48 33.61 1.18
CA HIS A 172 9.67 34.67 1.77
C HIS A 172 10.33 35.34 2.98
N ASN A 173 11.31 34.69 3.62
CA ASN A 173 11.98 35.16 4.82
C ASN A 173 13.38 35.76 4.56
N ASN A 174 13.75 36.01 3.31
CA ASN A 174 15.07 36.51 2.89
C ASN A 174 14.97 37.84 2.15
#